data_AF-A0A521K0W1-F1
#
_entry.id   AF-A0A521K0W1-F1
#
_cell.length_a   1.000
_cell.length_b   1.000
_cell.length_c   1.000
_cell.angle_alpha   90.00
_cell.angle_beta   90.00
_cell.angle_gamma   90.00
#
_symmetry.space_group_name_H-M   'P 1'
#
loop_
_entity.id
_entity.type
_entity.pdbx_description
1 polymer ?
#
loop_
_entity_poly.entity_id
_entity_poly.type
_entity_poly.pdbx_seq_one_letter_code
_entity_poly.pdbx_strand_id
1 'polypeptide(L)'
;MKNAPLLGVSLLLAGLAGSPASAQCPQPDGLLGPCCAPAIANLPNFPPTSIPGLGLCWNQCAPTQQPTVKVALGAPASVNCGVYMAQLTVTNAAGAPVLAGALRMDYTRTWQEIVPIAPGGNLQVWRFVVKGDLGNAIAAGAACPTPSCITAANPTAFFYGYADYAFDCLTGQWQNSLVLYHGCDRFSHGPV
;
A
#
# COMPACT_ATOMS: atom_id res chain seq x y z
N MET A 1 49.35 11.00 -62.81
CA MET A 1 49.18 10.36 -61.49
C MET A 1 48.36 11.31 -60.64
N LYS A 2 47.05 11.06 -60.51
CA LYS A 2 46.09 11.90 -59.78
C LYS A 2 45.47 11.03 -58.68
N ASN A 3 45.72 11.42 -57.43
CA ASN A 3 45.13 10.79 -56.25
C ASN A 3 43.76 11.42 -55.99
N ALA A 4 42.73 10.61 -55.81
CA ALA A 4 41.44 11.03 -55.27
C ALA A 4 41.09 10.11 -54.08
N PRO A 5 40.84 10.66 -52.87
CA PRO A 5 40.47 9.86 -51.70
C PRO A 5 38.97 9.58 -51.68
N LEU A 6 38.62 8.32 -51.41
CA LEU A 6 37.26 7.86 -51.08
C LEU A 6 36.87 8.37 -49.69
N LEU A 7 35.99 9.38 -49.61
CA LEU A 7 35.24 9.72 -48.40
C LEU A 7 33.91 8.94 -48.42
N GLY A 8 33.89 7.81 -47.73
CA GLY A 8 32.70 7.00 -47.49
C GLY A 8 32.12 7.30 -46.11
N VAL A 9 30.90 7.82 -46.10
CA VAL A 9 30.12 8.31 -44.95
C VAL A 9 29.94 7.23 -43.88
N SER A 10 30.44 7.48 -42.66
CA SER A 10 30.03 6.75 -41.45
C SER A 10 28.72 7.35 -40.95
N LEU A 11 27.60 6.67 -41.23
CA LEU A 11 26.29 7.04 -40.70
C LEU A 11 26.25 6.76 -39.19
N LEU A 12 26.11 7.82 -38.39
CA LEU A 12 25.97 7.73 -36.94
C LEU A 12 24.70 6.93 -36.58
N LEU A 13 24.90 5.72 -36.04
CA LEU A 13 23.87 4.98 -35.30
C LEU A 13 23.81 5.48 -33.84
N ALA A 14 23.58 6.78 -33.66
CA ALA A 14 23.47 7.39 -32.34
C ALA A 14 21.99 7.61 -32.00
N GLY A 15 21.49 6.87 -31.00
CA GLY A 15 20.39 7.36 -30.17
C GLY A 15 18.98 6.90 -30.51
N LEU A 16 18.75 5.61 -30.74
CA LEU A 16 17.50 4.98 -30.31
C LEU A 16 17.69 4.44 -28.89
N ALA A 17 18.02 5.33 -27.95
CA ALA A 17 17.71 5.06 -26.56
C ALA A 17 16.19 5.20 -26.46
N GLY A 18 15.49 4.11 -26.78
CA GLY A 18 14.05 4.03 -26.60
C GLY A 18 13.75 4.49 -25.18
N SER A 19 12.89 5.50 -25.06
CA SER A 19 12.20 5.77 -23.80
C SER A 19 11.70 4.42 -23.27
N PRO A 20 11.83 4.10 -21.97
CA PRO A 20 11.27 2.86 -21.43
C PRO A 20 9.81 2.82 -21.88
N ALA A 21 9.47 1.82 -22.71
CA ALA A 21 8.15 1.71 -23.26
C ALA A 21 7.16 1.67 -22.10
N SER A 22 6.26 2.64 -22.04
CA SER A 22 5.12 2.73 -21.11
C SER A 22 4.06 1.64 -21.40
N ALA A 23 4.49 0.45 -21.83
CA ALA A 23 3.67 -0.58 -22.45
C ALA A 23 3.56 -1.88 -21.63
N GLN A 24 4.02 -1.92 -20.38
CA GLN A 24 3.92 -3.13 -19.53
C GLN A 24 2.81 -3.03 -18.48
N CYS A 25 1.83 -2.17 -18.70
CA CYS A 25 0.60 -2.12 -17.94
C CYS A 25 -0.55 -2.70 -18.78
N PRO A 26 -1.31 -3.70 -18.29
CA PRO A 26 -1.28 -4.28 -16.94
C PRO A 26 -0.02 -5.13 -16.66
N GLN A 27 0.47 -5.09 -15.42
CA GLN A 27 1.43 -6.04 -14.87
C GLN A 27 0.61 -7.16 -14.19
N PRO A 28 0.22 -8.23 -14.90
CA PRO A 28 -0.40 -9.36 -14.24
C PRO A 28 0.56 -9.91 -13.18
N ASP A 29 0.03 -10.29 -12.03
CA ASP A 29 0.80 -10.82 -10.91
C ASP A 29 1.38 -12.22 -11.19
N GLY A 30 1.14 -12.78 -12.37
CA GLY A 30 1.71 -14.07 -12.78
C GLY A 30 1.19 -15.26 -11.97
N LEU A 31 0.06 -15.11 -11.25
CA LEU A 31 -0.63 -16.22 -10.58
C LEU A 31 -1.34 -17.16 -11.57
N LEU A 32 -0.60 -17.56 -12.61
CA LEU A 32 -0.96 -18.50 -13.66
C LEU A 32 -0.10 -19.75 -13.46
N GLY A 33 -0.40 -20.52 -12.41
CA GLY A 33 0.31 -21.77 -12.09
C GLY A 33 -0.52 -23.02 -12.43
N PRO A 34 0.11 -24.19 -12.62
CA PRO A 34 -0.64 -25.44 -12.69
C PRO A 34 -1.45 -25.65 -11.40
N CYS A 35 -2.62 -26.26 -11.52
CA CYS A 35 -3.47 -26.56 -10.37
C CYS A 35 -2.65 -27.27 -9.28
N CYS A 36 -2.77 -26.80 -8.03
CA CYS A 36 -2.11 -27.37 -6.85
C CYS A 36 -0.58 -27.19 -6.74
N ALA A 37 0.07 -26.38 -7.60
CA ALA A 37 1.44 -25.94 -7.34
C ALA A 37 1.47 -24.55 -6.68
N PRO A 38 2.43 -24.25 -5.79
CA PRO A 38 2.63 -22.90 -5.30
C PRO A 38 2.91 -21.95 -6.48
N ALA A 39 2.02 -20.99 -6.70
CA ALA A 39 2.25 -19.88 -7.61
C ALA A 39 2.91 -18.73 -6.83
N ILE A 40 4.01 -18.19 -7.37
CA ILE A 40 4.68 -17.04 -6.79
C ILE A 40 4.19 -15.80 -7.53
N ALA A 41 3.57 -14.87 -6.81
CA ALA A 41 3.16 -13.61 -7.39
C ALA A 41 4.40 -12.77 -7.78
N ASN A 42 4.44 -12.29 -9.01
CA ASN A 42 5.39 -11.28 -9.46
C ASN A 42 4.83 -9.89 -9.10
N LEU A 43 5.29 -9.35 -7.97
CA LEU A 43 4.81 -8.08 -7.44
C LEU A 43 5.89 -7.00 -7.58
N PRO A 44 5.50 -5.75 -7.90
CA PRO A 44 6.44 -4.63 -7.93
C PRO A 44 6.91 -4.27 -6.51
N ASN A 45 7.94 -3.44 -6.44
CA ASN A 45 8.27 -2.76 -5.19
C ASN A 45 7.21 -1.70 -4.89
N PHE A 46 6.58 -1.82 -3.72
CA PHE A 46 5.56 -0.87 -3.28
C PHE A 46 6.19 0.29 -2.50
N PRO A 47 5.89 1.56 -2.83
CA PRO A 47 6.47 2.69 -2.13
C PRO A 47 5.91 2.85 -0.71
N PRO A 48 6.61 3.55 0.19
CA PRO A 48 5.98 4.05 1.41
C PRO A 48 4.87 5.04 1.04
N THR A 49 3.82 5.10 1.84
CA THR A 49 2.67 5.99 1.59
C THR A 49 2.34 6.86 2.80
N SER A 50 1.82 8.05 2.51
CA SER A 50 1.41 9.04 3.48
C SER A 50 0.04 9.57 3.06
N ILE A 51 -1.01 9.04 3.67
CA ILE A 51 -2.40 9.20 3.23
C ILE A 51 -3.12 10.12 4.23
N PRO A 52 -3.75 11.23 3.78
CA PRO A 52 -4.70 11.95 4.61
C PRO A 52 -5.94 11.08 4.82
N GLY A 53 -6.45 11.00 6.04
CA GLY A 53 -7.58 10.15 6.37
C GLY A 53 -8.51 10.77 7.39
N LEU A 54 -9.59 10.05 7.67
CA LEU A 54 -10.51 10.34 8.76
C LEU A 54 -10.47 9.16 9.73
N GLY A 55 -10.28 9.44 11.01
CA GLY A 55 -10.66 8.51 12.05
C GLY A 55 -12.18 8.50 12.15
N LEU A 56 -12.80 7.35 12.36
CA LEU A 56 -14.23 7.26 12.64
C LEU A 56 -14.41 6.76 14.07
N CYS A 57 -14.89 7.63 14.95
CA CYS A 57 -15.17 7.27 16.33
C CYS A 57 -16.60 6.74 16.41
N TRP A 58 -16.77 5.55 16.97
CA TRP A 58 -18.07 4.91 17.13
C TRP A 58 -18.50 4.93 18.59
N ASN A 59 -19.77 5.21 18.85
CA ASN A 59 -20.42 5.00 20.14
C ASN A 59 -21.81 4.42 19.88
N GLN A 60 -22.15 3.31 20.54
CA GLN A 60 -23.45 2.64 20.38
C GLN A 60 -23.84 2.42 18.91
N CYS A 61 -22.90 1.92 18.10
CA CYS A 61 -23.09 1.66 16.67
C CYS A 61 -23.43 2.89 15.80
N ALA A 62 -23.19 4.11 16.31
CA ALA A 62 -23.29 5.35 15.54
C ALA A 62 -21.94 6.09 15.51
N PRO A 63 -21.57 6.71 14.36
CA PRO A 63 -20.40 7.57 14.30
C PRO A 63 -20.65 8.84 15.12
N THR A 64 -19.77 9.15 16.08
CA THR A 64 -19.89 10.34 16.94
C THR A 64 -18.93 11.45 16.56
N GLN A 65 -17.75 11.11 16.06
CA GLN A 65 -16.72 12.06 15.66
C GLN A 65 -15.94 11.52 14.46
N GLN A 66 -15.45 12.44 13.63
CA GLN A 66 -14.67 12.11 12.43
C GLN A 66 -13.40 12.96 12.35
N PRO A 67 -12.45 12.79 13.29
CA PRO A 67 -11.25 13.62 13.29
C PRO A 67 -10.36 13.35 12.09
N THR A 68 -9.75 14.42 11.57
CA THR A 68 -8.71 14.29 10.56
C THR A 68 -7.49 13.60 11.16
N VAL A 69 -6.99 12.60 10.45
CA VAL A 69 -5.76 11.89 10.76
C VAL A 69 -4.86 11.87 9.55
N LYS A 70 -3.58 11.62 9.78
CA LYS A 70 -2.62 11.30 8.73
C LYS A 70 -2.05 9.92 9.01
N VAL A 71 -2.05 9.07 8.00
CA VAL A 71 -1.51 7.72 8.08
C VAL A 71 -0.20 7.67 7.31
N ALA A 72 0.88 7.31 7.99
CA ALA A 72 2.14 6.91 7.38
C ALA A 72 2.25 5.39 7.40
N LEU A 73 2.40 4.77 6.24
CA LEU A 73 2.65 3.35 6.07
C LEU A 73 4.00 3.18 5.37
N GLY A 74 4.93 2.50 6.02
CA GLY A 74 6.23 2.18 5.47
C GLY A 74 6.13 1.33 4.20
N ALA A 75 7.22 1.26 3.43
CA ALA A 75 7.29 0.39 2.27
C ALA A 75 7.08 -1.07 2.69
N PRO A 76 6.11 -1.80 2.12
CA PRO A 76 5.93 -3.22 2.39
C PRO A 76 7.19 -4.02 2.04
N ALA A 77 7.72 -4.76 3.01
CA ALA A 77 8.84 -5.66 2.83
C ALA A 77 8.37 -7.12 2.85
N SER A 78 8.73 -7.90 1.83
CA SER A 78 8.39 -9.32 1.76
C SER A 78 9.09 -10.09 2.88
N VAL A 79 8.33 -10.91 3.61
CA VAL A 79 8.85 -11.79 4.66
C VAL A 79 8.76 -13.25 4.23
N ASN A 80 7.69 -13.63 3.55
CA ASN A 80 7.49 -14.96 2.99
C ASN A 80 6.46 -14.89 1.85
N CYS A 81 6.29 -15.94 1.06
CA CYS A 81 5.34 -16.09 -0.07
C CYS A 81 4.04 -15.28 0.06
N GLY A 82 3.99 -14.08 -0.52
CA GLY A 82 2.80 -13.21 -0.50
C GLY A 82 2.53 -12.50 0.84
N VAL A 83 3.37 -12.68 1.85
CA VAL A 83 3.29 -12.04 3.17
C VAL A 83 4.32 -10.93 3.25
N TYR A 84 3.83 -9.73 3.54
CA TYR A 84 4.61 -8.53 3.68
C TYR A 84 4.44 -7.94 5.07
N MET A 85 5.41 -7.16 5.52
CA MET A 85 5.33 -6.36 6.74
C MET A 85 5.55 -4.89 6.41
N ALA A 86 4.79 -4.01 7.05
CA ALA A 86 4.97 -2.56 6.95
C ALA A 86 4.73 -1.89 8.31
N GLN A 87 5.51 -0.86 8.63
CA GLN A 87 5.28 -0.07 9.83
C GLN A 87 4.19 0.97 9.60
N LEU A 88 3.24 1.06 10.52
CA LEU A 88 2.15 2.02 10.51
C LEU A 88 2.33 3.03 11.63
N THR A 89 2.15 4.31 11.30
CA THR A 89 1.96 5.38 12.28
C THR A 89 0.77 6.22 11.86
N VAL A 90 -0.16 6.44 12.77
CA VAL A 90 -1.29 7.36 12.61
C VAL A 90 -1.02 8.58 13.48
N THR A 91 -1.13 9.78 12.91
CA THR A 91 -1.04 11.05 13.64
C THR A 91 -2.35 11.82 13.57
N ASN A 92 -2.64 12.62 14.60
CA ASN A 92 -3.76 13.55 14.59
C ASN A 92 -3.44 14.82 13.79
N ALA A 93 -4.41 15.75 13.70
CA ALA A 93 -4.24 17.03 13.02
C ALA A 93 -3.09 17.90 13.59
N ALA A 94 -2.71 17.73 14.86
CA ALA A 94 -1.58 18.40 15.49
C ALA A 94 -0.23 17.73 15.19
N GLY A 95 -0.22 16.62 14.43
CA GLY A 95 0.98 15.84 14.12
C GLY A 95 1.43 14.91 15.23
N ALA A 96 0.69 14.82 16.34
CA ALA A 96 1.01 13.89 17.42
C ALA A 96 0.61 12.46 17.04
N PRO A 97 1.47 11.45 17.27
CA PRO A 97 1.12 10.06 16.99
C PRO A 97 0.03 9.60 17.96
N VAL A 98 -0.98 8.92 17.42
CA VAL A 98 -2.12 8.40 18.18
C VAL A 98 -2.19 6.88 18.15
N LEU A 99 -1.64 6.26 17.11
CA LEU A 99 -1.64 4.81 16.94
C LEU A 99 -0.40 4.40 16.15
N ALA A 100 0.29 3.34 16.57
CA ALA A 100 1.45 2.82 15.85
C ALA A 100 1.61 1.31 16.04
N GLY A 101 2.26 0.66 15.07
CA GLY A 101 2.59 -0.75 15.13
C GLY A 101 2.96 -1.32 13.76
N ALA A 102 3.31 -2.59 13.74
CA ALA A 102 3.61 -3.29 12.50
C ALA A 102 2.34 -3.95 11.95
N LEU A 103 2.08 -3.76 10.66
CA LEU A 103 1.04 -4.47 9.93
C LEU A 103 1.65 -5.66 9.21
N ARG A 104 1.04 -6.82 9.38
CA ARG A 104 1.16 -7.96 8.47
C ARG A 104 0.19 -7.77 7.31
N MET A 105 0.69 -7.91 6.11
CA MET A 105 -0.02 -7.66 4.86
C MET A 105 0.04 -8.93 4.00
N ASP A 106 -1.06 -9.66 3.94
CA ASP A 106 -1.16 -10.87 3.13
C ASP A 106 -1.73 -10.47 1.74
N TYR A 107 -0.93 -10.62 0.69
CA TYR A 107 -1.30 -10.32 -0.70
C TYR A 107 -2.47 -11.20 -1.14
N THR A 108 -3.46 -10.61 -1.81
CA THR A 108 -4.68 -11.33 -2.19
C THR A 108 -4.88 -11.44 -3.69
N ARG A 109 -4.77 -10.33 -4.41
CA ARG A 109 -5.07 -10.27 -5.85
C ARG A 109 -4.58 -8.98 -6.46
N THR A 110 -4.50 -8.99 -7.79
CA THR A 110 -4.38 -7.80 -8.60
C THR A 110 -5.54 -7.69 -9.59
N TRP A 111 -5.91 -6.47 -9.97
CA TRP A 111 -6.86 -6.24 -11.06
C TRP A 111 -6.51 -4.94 -11.79
N GLN A 112 -6.98 -4.84 -13.02
CA GLN A 112 -6.99 -3.58 -13.74
C GLN A 112 -8.28 -2.84 -13.41
N GLU A 113 -8.18 -1.61 -12.91
CA GLU A 113 -9.32 -0.73 -12.73
C GLU A 113 -9.49 0.14 -13.96
N ILE A 114 -10.66 0.00 -14.59
CA ILE A 114 -11.06 0.79 -15.76
C ILE A 114 -11.92 1.91 -15.21
N VAL A 115 -11.35 3.11 -15.09
CA VAL A 115 -12.08 4.29 -14.60
C VAL A 115 -12.96 4.83 -15.75
N PRO A 116 -14.30 4.90 -15.60
CA PRO A 116 -15.17 5.31 -16.71
C PRO A 116 -15.32 6.83 -16.87
N ILE A 117 -14.51 7.67 -16.22
CA ILE A 117 -14.74 9.12 -16.13
C ILE A 117 -13.42 9.89 -16.34
N ALA A 118 -13.28 10.52 -17.51
CA ALA A 118 -12.15 11.34 -17.98
C ALA A 118 -10.89 10.54 -18.40
N PRO A 119 -9.89 11.12 -19.13
CA PRO A 119 -8.75 10.39 -19.70
C PRO A 119 -7.71 10.01 -18.62
N GLY A 120 -8.18 9.48 -17.50
CA GLY A 120 -7.39 8.92 -16.41
C GLY A 120 -7.15 7.45 -16.69
N GLY A 121 -5.89 7.04 -16.65
CA GLY A 121 -5.40 5.83 -17.28
C GLY A 121 -5.92 4.51 -16.73
N ASN A 122 -5.52 3.45 -17.40
CA ASN A 122 -5.59 2.09 -16.85
C ASN A 122 -4.82 2.06 -15.53
N LEU A 123 -5.49 1.81 -14.40
CA LEU A 123 -4.81 1.60 -13.13
C LEU A 123 -4.56 0.10 -12.95
N GLN A 124 -3.33 -0.27 -12.57
CA GLN A 124 -3.05 -1.60 -12.05
C GLN A 124 -3.13 -1.55 -10.52
N VAL A 125 -3.99 -2.37 -9.91
CA VAL A 125 -4.22 -2.36 -8.46
C VAL A 125 -3.78 -3.67 -7.83
N TRP A 126 -3.04 -3.61 -6.73
CA TRP A 126 -2.69 -4.75 -5.88
C TRP A 126 -3.28 -4.58 -4.49
N ARG A 127 -3.99 -5.59 -4.01
CA ARG A 127 -4.64 -5.58 -2.69
C ARG A 127 -3.95 -6.52 -1.72
N PHE A 128 -3.74 -5.99 -0.52
CA PHE A 128 -3.36 -6.73 0.68
C PHE A 128 -4.52 -6.76 1.65
N VAL A 129 -4.78 -7.91 2.27
CA VAL A 129 -5.49 -7.94 3.55
C VAL A 129 -4.47 -7.64 4.63
N VAL A 130 -4.80 -6.71 5.51
CA VAL A 130 -3.86 -6.24 6.53
C VAL A 130 -4.39 -6.55 7.92
N LYS A 131 -3.48 -6.85 8.83
CA LYS A 131 -3.76 -7.04 10.25
C LYS A 131 -2.57 -6.66 11.11
N GLY A 132 -2.81 -6.22 12.33
CA GLY A 132 -1.73 -5.94 13.27
C GLY A 132 -2.24 -5.48 14.62
N ASP A 133 -1.41 -5.68 15.64
CA ASP A 133 -1.65 -5.16 16.97
C ASP A 133 -1.06 -3.75 17.04
N LEU A 134 -1.93 -2.76 17.21
CA LEU A 134 -1.57 -1.35 17.22
C LEU A 134 -1.75 -0.79 18.62
N GLY A 135 -0.72 -0.08 19.09
CA GLY A 135 -0.69 0.54 20.41
C GLY A 135 -0.81 2.05 20.31
N ASN A 136 -1.33 2.65 21.39
CA ASN A 136 -1.28 4.10 21.52
C ASN A 136 0.19 4.54 21.60
N ALA A 137 0.60 5.44 20.71
CA ALA A 137 1.67 6.34 21.04
C ALA A 137 1.05 7.37 22.00
N ILE A 138 1.44 7.33 23.27
CA ILE A 138 0.82 8.13 24.34
C ILE A 138 0.89 9.62 23.96
N ALA A 139 -0.24 10.20 23.55
CA ALA A 139 -0.38 11.64 23.34
C ALA A 139 -1.71 12.14 23.89
N ALA A 140 -1.66 13.22 24.67
CA ALA A 140 -2.83 13.97 25.10
C ALA A 140 -3.60 14.47 23.87
N GLY A 141 -4.93 14.25 23.83
CA GLY A 141 -5.78 14.68 22.70
C GLY A 141 -6.01 13.62 21.63
N ALA A 142 -6.02 12.33 21.99
CA ALA A 142 -6.53 11.28 21.11
C ALA A 142 -7.95 11.64 20.64
N ALA A 143 -8.14 11.63 19.33
CA ALA A 143 -9.33 12.19 18.72
C ALA A 143 -10.53 11.23 18.71
N CYS A 144 -10.30 9.96 19.02
CA CYS A 144 -11.34 8.98 19.35
C CYS A 144 -11.07 8.40 20.74
N PRO A 145 -12.10 7.88 21.44
CA PRO A 145 -11.89 7.04 22.61
C PRO A 145 -10.93 5.90 22.26
N THR A 146 -9.88 5.73 23.06
CA THR A 146 -9.02 4.56 22.96
C THR A 146 -9.88 3.29 23.08
N PRO A 147 -9.68 2.26 22.24
CA PRO A 147 -10.37 1.00 22.42
C PRO A 147 -10.21 0.49 23.85
N SER A 148 -11.32 0.13 24.51
CA SER A 148 -11.31 -0.26 25.93
C SER A 148 -10.45 -1.49 26.26
N CYS A 149 -10.09 -2.27 25.25
CA CYS A 149 -9.18 -3.41 25.37
C CYS A 149 -7.70 -2.99 25.51
N ILE A 150 -7.35 -1.76 25.14
CA ILE A 150 -6.01 -1.22 25.38
C ILE A 150 -5.91 -0.82 26.85
N THR A 151 -5.05 -1.53 27.58
CA THR A 151 -4.80 -1.34 29.01
C THR A 151 -3.30 -1.37 29.27
N ALA A 152 -2.85 -1.07 30.49
CA ALA A 152 -1.45 -1.22 30.86
C ALA A 152 -0.95 -2.67 30.69
N ALA A 153 -1.82 -3.67 30.91
CA ALA A 153 -1.50 -5.08 30.74
C ALA A 153 -1.55 -5.53 29.26
N ASN A 154 -2.35 -4.86 28.42
CA ASN A 154 -2.51 -5.15 27.00
C ASN A 154 -2.37 -3.83 26.23
N PRO A 155 -1.14 -3.38 25.91
CA PRO A 155 -0.89 -2.03 25.41
C PRO A 155 -1.26 -1.83 23.93
N THR A 156 -1.83 -2.85 23.30
CA THR A 156 -2.20 -2.85 21.87
C THR A 156 -3.61 -3.43 21.69
N ALA A 157 -4.23 -3.08 20.58
CA ALA A 157 -5.48 -3.68 20.11
C ALA A 157 -5.29 -4.21 18.70
N PHE A 158 -6.00 -5.30 18.38
CA PHE A 158 -5.97 -5.90 17.06
C PHE A 158 -6.77 -5.08 16.05
N PHE A 159 -6.16 -4.72 14.92
CA PHE A 159 -6.81 -4.09 13.78
C PHE A 159 -6.71 -4.98 12.55
N TYR A 160 -7.70 -4.92 11.67
CA TYR A 160 -7.70 -5.60 10.37
C TYR A 160 -8.39 -4.78 9.28
N GLY A 161 -8.13 -5.12 8.02
CA GLY A 161 -8.77 -4.48 6.88
C GLY A 161 -8.02 -4.76 5.58
N TYR A 162 -7.83 -3.73 4.75
CA TYR A 162 -7.09 -3.86 3.49
C TYR A 162 -6.25 -2.63 3.16
N ALA A 163 -5.20 -2.85 2.36
CA ALA A 163 -4.41 -1.80 1.73
C ALA A 163 -4.39 -2.04 0.22
N ASP A 164 -4.69 -1.00 -0.56
CA ASP A 164 -4.60 -1.03 -2.01
C ASP A 164 -3.45 -0.13 -2.47
N TYR A 165 -2.67 -0.67 -3.40
CA TYR A 165 -1.65 0.06 -4.16
C TYR A 165 -2.12 0.11 -5.61
N ALA A 166 -2.42 1.30 -6.11
CA ALA A 166 -2.81 1.52 -7.49
C ALA A 166 -1.68 2.25 -8.21
N PHE A 167 -1.23 1.71 -9.34
CA PHE A 167 -0.25 2.34 -10.22
C PHE A 167 -0.94 2.87 -11.47
N ASP A 168 -0.86 4.17 -11.68
CA ASP A 168 -1.35 4.82 -12.88
C ASP A 168 -0.35 4.62 -14.02
N CYS A 169 -0.77 3.83 -14.99
CA CYS A 169 0.06 3.42 -16.11
C CYS A 169 0.36 4.52 -17.13
N LEU A 170 -0.39 5.63 -17.10
CA LEU A 170 -0.11 6.78 -17.95
C LEU A 170 0.89 7.74 -17.28
N THR A 171 0.71 8.00 -15.99
CA THR A 171 1.50 9.01 -15.26
C THR A 171 2.70 8.42 -14.51
N GLY A 172 2.74 7.10 -14.35
CA GLY A 172 3.74 6.39 -13.54
C GLY A 172 3.63 6.71 -12.04
N GLN A 173 2.47 7.20 -11.59
CA GLN A 173 2.26 7.61 -10.20
C GLN A 173 1.55 6.52 -9.40
N TRP A 174 1.90 6.45 -8.12
CA TRP A 174 1.22 5.59 -7.16
C TRP A 174 0.08 6.33 -6.47
N GLN A 175 -1.03 5.63 -6.27
CA GLN A 175 -2.14 6.00 -5.43
C GLN A 175 -2.37 4.88 -4.41
N ASN A 176 -2.82 5.23 -3.22
CA ASN A 176 -2.96 4.27 -2.13
C ASN A 176 -4.25 4.50 -1.38
N SER A 177 -4.85 3.41 -0.91
CA SER A 177 -5.89 3.47 0.11
C SER A 177 -5.58 2.46 1.21
N LEU A 178 -5.98 2.80 2.43
CA LEU A 178 -5.88 1.93 3.59
C LEU A 178 -7.18 2.05 4.38
N VAL A 179 -7.77 0.90 4.70
CA VAL A 179 -8.88 0.80 5.63
C VAL A 179 -8.47 -0.13 6.75
N LEU A 180 -8.60 0.36 7.98
CA LEU A 180 -8.39 -0.41 9.20
C LEU A 180 -9.63 -0.31 10.06
N TYR A 181 -10.00 -1.43 10.66
CA TYR A 181 -11.12 -1.58 11.57
C TYR A 181 -10.67 -2.34 12.81
N HIS A 182 -11.24 -1.95 13.94
CA HIS A 182 -11.16 -2.68 15.20
C HIS A 182 -12.59 -2.92 15.68
N GLY A 183 -12.98 -4.20 15.75
CA GLY A 183 -14.25 -4.59 16.33
C GLY A 183 -14.20 -4.53 17.85
N CYS A 184 -15.35 -4.38 18.51
CA CYS A 184 -15.48 -4.55 19.96
C CYS A 184 -15.34 -6.02 20.41
N ASP A 185 -14.58 -6.82 19.66
CA ASP A 185 -14.56 -8.27 19.77
C ASP A 185 -14.00 -8.71 21.11
N ARG A 186 -14.65 -9.71 21.72
CA ARG A 186 -14.27 -10.31 23.01
C ARG A 186 -13.41 -11.55 22.87
N PHE A 187 -13.08 -11.95 21.65
CA PHE A 187 -12.28 -13.13 21.36
C PHE A 187 -11.13 -12.76 20.41
N SER A 188 -9.95 -12.49 20.97
CA SER A 188 -8.68 -12.63 20.26
C SER A 188 -7.92 -13.78 20.91
N HIS A 189 -7.49 -14.75 20.11
CA HIS A 189 -6.55 -15.74 20.61
C HIS A 189 -5.19 -15.04 20.75
N GLY A 190 -4.76 -14.82 21.99
CA GLY A 190 -3.39 -14.40 22.26
C GLY A 190 -2.39 -15.50 21.83
N PRO A 191 -1.14 -15.15 21.51
CA PRO A 191 -0.11 -16.15 21.36
C PRO A 191 0.03 -16.95 22.66
N VAL A 192 0.00 -18.27 22.55
CA VAL A 192 0.47 -19.22 23.59
C VAL A 192 1.99 -19.24 23.61
#